data_AF-A0A0C2E9H7-F1
#
_entry.id   AF-A0A0C2E9H7-F1
#
_cell.length_a   1.000
_cell.length_b   1.000
_cell.length_c   1.000
_cell.angle_alpha   90.00
_cell.angle_beta   90.00
_cell.angle_gamma   90.00
#
_symmetry.space_group_name_H-M   'P 1'
#
loop_
_entity.id
_entity.type
_entity.pdbx_description
1 polymer ?
#
loop_
_entity_poly.entity_id
_entity_poly.type
_entity_poly.pdbx_seq_one_letter_code
_entity_poly.pdbx_strand_id
1 'polypeptide(L)'
;MATQAHRYLQQGSRDRFMEARRVSGDDLKAYVDIYVSEANRDGSTGCPMAAYAGEICRQGREIQDLFTEGLEGMINALEATLPGSLTADEARRKAITLAVTMVGAVTLARASRHSPALSDEILSSVRQELLGEGS
;
A
#
# COMPACT_ATOMS: atom_id res chain seq x y z
N MET A 1 23.44 15.23 2.87
CA MET A 1 23.60 13.88 3.48
C MET A 1 22.26 13.24 3.89
N ALA A 2 21.26 13.98 4.37
CA ALA A 2 19.92 13.43 4.68
C ALA A 2 19.24 12.72 3.49
N THR A 3 19.51 13.15 2.26
CA THR A 3 18.91 12.59 1.03
C THR A 3 19.33 11.15 0.74
N GLN A 4 20.54 10.73 1.11
CA GLN A 4 21.04 9.38 0.77
C GLN A 4 20.48 8.31 1.72
N ALA A 5 20.40 8.62 3.02
CA ALA A 5 19.74 7.77 4.00
C ALA A 5 18.22 7.68 3.75
N HIS A 6 17.60 8.79 3.36
CA HIS A 6 16.18 8.81 2.98
C HIS A 6 15.94 7.95 1.73
N ARG A 7 16.80 8.05 0.71
CA ARG A 7 16.73 7.24 -0.51
C ARG A 7 16.96 5.75 -0.22
N TYR A 8 17.87 5.40 0.68
CA TYR A 8 18.12 4.02 1.10
C TYR A 8 16.93 3.39 1.83
N LEU A 9 16.27 4.15 2.72
CA LEU A 9 15.04 3.72 3.39
C LEU A 9 13.88 3.56 2.40
N GLN A 10 13.73 4.49 1.45
CA GLN A 10 12.76 4.37 0.35
C GLN A 10 13.04 3.15 -0.54
N GLN A 11 14.31 2.85 -0.83
CA GLN A 11 14.72 1.69 -1.63
C GLN A 11 14.41 0.38 -0.89
N GLY A 12 14.75 0.28 0.39
CA GLY A 12 14.41 -0.90 1.21
C GLY A 12 12.91 -1.14 1.36
N SER A 13 12.12 -0.08 1.50
CA SER A 13 10.66 -0.18 1.49
C SER A 13 10.10 -0.56 0.11
N ARG A 14 10.71 -0.07 -0.99
CA ARG A 14 10.35 -0.44 -2.36
C ARG A 14 10.70 -1.88 -2.67
N ASP A 15 11.85 -2.37 -2.24
CA ASP A 15 12.30 -3.74 -2.47
C ASP A 15 11.46 -4.73 -1.67
N ARG A 16 11.08 -4.40 -0.42
CA ARG A 16 10.09 -5.19 0.35
C ARG A 16 8.72 -5.23 -0.33
N PHE A 17 8.28 -4.12 -0.91
CA PHE A 17 7.04 -4.06 -1.67
C PHE A 17 7.10 -4.89 -2.97
N MET A 18 8.21 -4.82 -3.69
CA MET A 18 8.44 -5.62 -4.89
C MET A 18 8.62 -7.11 -4.58
N GLU A 19 9.21 -7.43 -3.43
CA GLU A 19 9.31 -8.79 -2.92
C GLU A 19 7.95 -9.31 -2.49
N ALA A 20 7.14 -8.51 -1.78
CA ALA A 20 5.74 -8.84 -1.49
C ALA A 20 4.97 -9.11 -2.79
N ARG A 21 5.14 -8.29 -3.83
CA ARG A 21 4.61 -8.56 -5.18
C ARG A 21 5.08 -9.89 -5.75
N ARG A 22 6.38 -10.19 -5.66
CA ARG A 22 6.95 -11.46 -6.13
C ARG A 22 6.37 -12.67 -5.41
N VAL A 23 6.21 -12.55 -4.09
CA VAL A 23 5.66 -13.60 -3.23
C VAL A 23 4.16 -13.76 -3.45
N SER A 24 3.45 -12.67 -3.75
CA SER A 24 2.00 -12.69 -4.02
C SER A 24 1.66 -13.19 -5.43
N GLY A 25 2.54 -12.97 -6.42
CA GLY A 25 2.20 -13.21 -7.83
C GLY A 25 1.01 -12.36 -8.28
N ASP A 26 0.15 -12.94 -9.12
CA ASP A 26 -1.11 -12.31 -9.56
C ASP A 26 -2.27 -12.52 -8.55
N ASP A 27 -1.98 -12.99 -7.33
CA ASP A 27 -2.99 -13.22 -6.29
C ASP A 27 -3.26 -11.96 -5.47
N LEU A 28 -4.43 -11.35 -5.72
CA LEU A 28 -4.93 -10.22 -4.96
C LEU A 28 -5.02 -10.53 -3.45
N LYS A 29 -5.36 -11.77 -3.07
CA LYS A 29 -5.50 -12.15 -1.66
C LYS A 29 -4.17 -12.06 -0.92
N ALA A 30 -3.14 -12.71 -1.46
CA ALA A 30 -1.79 -12.65 -0.91
C ALA A 30 -1.29 -11.20 -0.79
N TYR A 31 -1.60 -10.36 -1.78
CA TYR A 31 -1.22 -8.96 -1.77
C TYR A 31 -1.89 -8.18 -0.63
N VAL A 32 -3.21 -8.34 -0.47
CA VAL A 32 -3.99 -7.69 0.60
C VAL A 32 -3.52 -8.18 1.97
N ASP A 33 -3.29 -9.48 2.14
CA ASP A 33 -2.84 -10.08 3.40
C ASP A 33 -1.49 -9.54 3.86
N ILE A 34 -0.54 -9.36 2.93
CA ILE A 34 0.78 -8.79 3.24
C ILE A 34 0.67 -7.29 3.52
N TYR A 35 -0.08 -6.55 2.69
CA TYR A 35 -0.09 -5.10 2.75
C TYR A 35 -0.94 -4.57 3.91
N VAL A 36 -2.12 -5.12 4.14
CA VAL A 36 -3.04 -4.72 5.22
C VAL A 36 -2.75 -5.60 6.44
N SER A 37 -1.56 -5.46 7.03
CA SER A 37 -1.10 -6.31 8.14
C SER A 37 -0.49 -5.49 9.27
N GLU A 38 -0.45 -6.08 10.47
CA GLU A 38 0.28 -5.53 11.62
C GLU A 38 1.77 -5.34 11.29
N ALA A 39 2.37 -6.28 10.54
CA ALA A 39 3.75 -6.18 10.09
C ALA A 39 4.02 -4.92 9.25
N ASN A 40 3.08 -4.53 8.38
CA ASN A 40 3.19 -3.29 7.58
C ASN A 40 2.79 -2.04 8.38
N ARG A 41 1.91 -2.18 9.38
CA ARG A 41 1.57 -1.11 10.33
C ARG A 41 2.80 -0.72 11.17
N ASP A 42 3.47 -1.73 11.74
CA ASP A 42 4.50 -1.60 12.79
C ASP A 42 5.93 -1.57 12.23
N GLY A 43 6.13 -1.94 10.96
CA GLY A 43 7.44 -1.94 10.32
C GLY A 43 8.05 -0.54 10.23
N SER A 44 9.31 -0.40 10.69
CA SER A 44 10.12 0.83 10.57
C SER A 44 10.39 1.26 9.12
N THR A 45 10.15 0.35 8.17
CA THR A 45 10.19 0.56 6.71
C THR A 45 8.83 0.21 6.07
N GLY A 46 7.71 0.43 6.75
CA GLY A 46 6.36 0.20 6.20
C GLY A 46 6.17 0.89 4.85
N CYS A 47 5.06 0.59 4.14
CA CYS A 47 4.87 1.12 2.79
C CYS A 47 5.12 2.66 2.75
N PRO A 48 6.00 3.15 1.85
CA PRO A 48 6.33 4.58 1.76
C PRO A 48 5.09 5.44 1.53
N MET A 49 4.09 4.88 0.85
CA MET A 49 2.80 5.54 0.61
C MET A 49 2.11 5.86 1.94
N ALA A 50 1.94 4.87 2.81
CA ALA A 50 1.31 5.07 4.12
C ALA A 50 2.18 5.85 5.11
N ALA A 51 3.50 5.91 4.90
CA ALA A 51 4.42 6.61 5.77
C ALA A 51 4.60 8.10 5.41
N TYR A 52 4.43 8.47 4.13
CA TYR A 52 4.80 9.79 3.62
C TYR A 52 3.68 10.52 2.87
N ALA A 53 2.50 9.91 2.66
CA ALA A 53 1.42 10.55 1.91
C ALA A 53 1.01 11.94 2.45
N GLY A 54 1.13 12.16 3.77
CA GLY A 54 0.83 13.44 4.40
C GLY A 54 1.94 14.49 4.24
N GLU A 55 3.21 14.05 4.15
CA GLU A 55 4.38 14.93 4.09
C GLU A 55 4.89 15.19 2.67
N ILE A 56 4.49 14.37 1.69
CA ILE A 56 5.07 14.38 0.34
C ILE A 56 4.87 15.72 -0.36
N CYS A 57 3.72 16.37 -0.15
CA CYS A 57 3.40 17.67 -0.76
C CYS A 57 4.35 18.80 -0.33
N ARG A 58 5.07 18.61 0.80
CA ARG A 58 6.06 19.57 1.33
C ARG A 58 7.49 19.27 0.87
N GLN A 59 7.71 18.17 0.16
CA GLN A 59 9.02 17.79 -0.37
C GLN A 59 9.29 18.47 -1.72
N GLY A 60 10.56 18.45 -2.16
CA GLY A 60 10.94 18.96 -3.49
C GLY A 60 10.38 18.10 -4.63
N ARG A 61 10.27 18.68 -5.83
CA ARG A 61 9.68 18.03 -7.02
C ARG A 61 10.22 16.63 -7.29
N GLU A 62 11.54 16.43 -7.24
CA GLU A 62 12.17 15.13 -7.45
C GLU A 62 11.58 14.03 -6.55
N ILE A 63 11.28 14.35 -5.30
CA ILE A 63 10.71 13.38 -4.35
C ILE A 63 9.22 13.15 -4.62
N GLN A 64 8.48 14.19 -5.02
CA GLN A 64 7.07 14.07 -5.42
C GLN A 64 6.93 13.20 -6.69
N ASP A 65 7.84 13.34 -7.65
CA ASP A 65 7.86 12.55 -8.87
C ASP A 65 8.13 11.08 -8.56
N LEU A 66 9.15 10.78 -7.73
CA LEU A 66 9.44 9.41 -7.27
C LEU A 66 8.26 8.77 -6.52
N PHE A 67 7.54 9.54 -5.71
CA PHE A 67 6.33 9.05 -5.03
C PHE A 67 5.23 8.73 -6.04
N THR A 68 5.02 9.60 -7.03
CA THR A 68 4.02 9.41 -8.08
C THR A 68 4.33 8.15 -8.91
N GLU A 69 5.59 7.96 -9.31
CA GLU A 69 6.04 6.76 -10.00
C GLU A 69 5.82 5.49 -9.17
N GLY A 70 6.11 5.54 -7.86
CA GLY A 70 5.85 4.43 -6.96
C GLY A 70 4.37 4.08 -6.85
N LEU A 71 3.49 5.09 -6.82
CA LEU A 71 2.05 4.91 -6.71
C LEU A 71 1.48 4.31 -8.00
N GLU A 72 1.90 4.82 -9.15
CA GLU A 72 1.57 4.24 -10.45
C GLU A 72 2.02 2.77 -10.55
N GLY A 73 3.25 2.47 -10.10
CA GLY A 73 3.76 1.10 -10.06
C GLY A 73 2.95 0.16 -9.15
N MET A 74 2.41 0.67 -8.05
CA MET A 74 1.52 -0.07 -7.15
C MET A 74 0.16 -0.33 -7.81
N ILE A 75 -0.41 0.69 -8.46
CA ILE A 75 -1.72 0.55 -9.11
C ILE A 75 -1.62 -0.44 -10.27
N ASN A 76 -0.58 -0.35 -11.11
CA ASN A 76 -0.37 -1.29 -12.21
C ASN A 76 -0.20 -2.73 -11.72
N ALA A 77 0.42 -2.93 -10.55
CA ALA A 77 0.52 -4.25 -9.95
C ALA A 77 -0.84 -4.82 -9.54
N LEU A 78 -1.66 -4.00 -8.89
CA LEU A 78 -3.00 -4.39 -8.48
C LEU A 78 -3.89 -4.66 -9.69
N GLU A 79 -3.81 -3.83 -10.71
CA GLU A 79 -4.53 -4.01 -11.96
C GLU A 79 -4.21 -5.36 -12.63
N ALA A 80 -2.94 -5.78 -12.61
CA ALA A 80 -2.52 -7.08 -13.14
C ALA A 80 -3.11 -8.28 -12.37
N THR A 81 -3.48 -8.10 -11.09
CA THR A 81 -4.14 -9.16 -10.28
C THR A 81 -5.65 -9.28 -10.53
N LEU A 82 -6.24 -8.33 -11.27
CA LEU A 82 -7.68 -8.30 -11.49
C LEU A 82 -8.13 -9.24 -12.61
N PRO A 83 -9.39 -9.72 -12.59
CA PRO A 83 -9.91 -10.59 -13.64
C PRO A 83 -9.85 -9.91 -15.01
N GLY A 84 -9.33 -10.63 -16.02
CA GLY A 84 -9.28 -10.15 -17.41
C GLY A 84 -10.65 -9.98 -18.08
N SER A 85 -11.75 -10.31 -17.39
CA SER A 85 -13.12 -10.03 -17.82
C SER A 85 -13.51 -8.55 -17.65
N LEU A 86 -12.75 -7.77 -16.87
CA LEU A 86 -12.96 -6.34 -16.71
C LEU A 86 -12.46 -5.59 -17.96
N THR A 87 -13.13 -4.50 -18.33
CA THR A 87 -12.56 -3.53 -19.26
C THR A 87 -11.34 -2.85 -18.64
N ALA A 88 -10.46 -2.28 -19.47
CA ALA A 88 -9.27 -1.55 -18.99
C ALA A 88 -9.65 -0.43 -18.00
N ASP A 89 -10.70 0.33 -18.29
CA ASP A 89 -11.16 1.41 -17.41
C ASP A 89 -11.75 0.90 -16.09
N GLU A 90 -12.40 -0.26 -16.09
CA GLU A 90 -12.89 -0.91 -14.87
C GLU A 90 -11.74 -1.45 -14.01
N ALA A 91 -10.78 -2.12 -14.64
CA ALA A 91 -9.60 -2.65 -13.98
C ALA A 91 -8.78 -1.53 -13.33
N ARG A 92 -8.49 -0.46 -14.09
CA ARG A 92 -7.76 0.71 -13.59
C ARG A 92 -8.48 1.39 -12.43
N ARG A 93 -9.79 1.62 -12.54
CA ARG A 93 -10.59 2.21 -11.44
C ARG A 93 -10.55 1.34 -10.19
N LYS A 94 -10.76 0.03 -10.34
CA LYS A 94 -10.76 -0.91 -9.21
C LYS A 94 -9.37 -0.99 -8.56
N ALA A 95 -8.30 -0.98 -9.35
CA ALA A 95 -6.93 -0.98 -8.85
C ALA A 95 -6.59 0.30 -8.08
N ILE A 96 -7.04 1.48 -8.53
CA ILE A 96 -6.92 2.74 -7.76
C ILE A 96 -7.63 2.61 -6.41
N THR A 97 -8.88 2.14 -6.42
CA THR A 97 -9.68 1.99 -5.20
C THR A 97 -8.98 1.04 -4.22
N LEU A 98 -8.49 -0.11 -4.69
CA LEU A 98 -7.70 -1.04 -3.87
C LEU A 98 -6.48 -0.35 -3.27
N ALA A 99 -5.70 0.35 -4.09
CA ALA A 99 -4.49 1.04 -3.63
C ALA A 99 -4.79 2.05 -2.52
N VAL A 100 -5.75 2.96 -2.75
CA VAL A 100 -6.12 4.00 -1.80
C VAL A 100 -6.69 3.41 -0.51
N THR A 101 -7.57 2.41 -0.61
CA THR A 101 -8.17 1.76 0.55
C THR A 101 -7.10 1.10 1.43
N MET A 102 -6.19 0.34 0.83
CA MET A 102 -5.11 -0.33 1.58
C MET A 102 -4.13 0.67 2.21
N VAL A 103 -3.70 1.70 1.47
CA VAL A 103 -2.81 2.75 1.98
C VAL A 103 -3.48 3.48 3.16
N GLY A 104 -4.74 3.86 2.99
CA GLY A 104 -5.52 4.55 4.02
C GLY A 104 -5.70 3.70 5.27
N ALA A 105 -6.02 2.41 5.12
CA ALA A 105 -6.19 1.47 6.23
C ALA A 105 -4.92 1.40 7.09
N VAL A 106 -3.76 1.15 6.47
CA VAL A 106 -2.47 1.05 7.18
C VAL A 106 -2.11 2.38 7.84
N THR A 107 -2.38 3.50 7.16
CA THR A 107 -2.11 4.85 7.69
C THR A 107 -2.93 5.12 8.95
N LEU A 108 -4.24 4.87 8.91
CA LEU A 108 -5.15 5.10 10.02
C LEU A 108 -4.91 4.13 11.18
N ALA A 109 -4.67 2.85 10.90
CA ALA A 109 -4.30 1.86 11.91
C ALA A 109 -3.01 2.27 12.65
N ARG A 110 -2.00 2.75 11.92
CA ARG A 110 -0.76 3.25 12.55
C ARG A 110 -1.00 4.49 13.39
N ALA A 111 -1.84 5.41 12.92
CA ALA A 111 -2.20 6.62 13.65
C ALA A 111 -3.00 6.31 14.93
N SER A 112 -3.80 5.26 14.93
CA SER A 112 -4.63 4.82 16.06
C SER A 112 -3.97 3.78 16.97
N ARG A 113 -2.66 3.49 16.84
CA ARG A 113 -1.93 2.47 17.63
C ARG A 113 -2.12 2.54 19.15
N HIS A 114 -2.44 3.72 19.68
CA HIS A 114 -2.70 3.92 21.12
C HIS A 114 -4.09 3.42 21.56
N SER A 115 -4.92 2.99 20.60
CA SER A 115 -6.14 2.21 20.77
C SER A 115 -6.02 0.92 19.94
N PRO A 116 -5.36 -0.13 20.47
CA PRO A 116 -5.07 -1.35 19.71
C PRO A 116 -6.32 -1.99 19.10
N ALA A 117 -7.43 -2.03 19.84
CA ALA A 117 -8.70 -2.56 19.35
C ALA A 117 -9.17 -1.87 18.07
N LEU A 118 -9.14 -0.53 18.03
CA LEU A 118 -9.51 0.23 16.83
C LEU A 118 -8.50 0.03 15.70
N SER A 119 -7.19 -0.02 16.02
CA SER A 119 -6.16 -0.25 15.01
C SER A 119 -6.34 -1.60 14.32
N ASP A 120 -6.65 -2.66 15.08
CA ASP A 120 -6.81 -4.01 14.55
C ASP A 120 -8.14 -4.13 13.79
N GLU A 121 -9.19 -3.51 14.31
CA GLU A 121 -10.50 -3.42 13.66
C GLU A 121 -10.37 -2.83 12.24
N ILE A 122 -9.71 -1.68 12.09
CA ILE A 122 -9.47 -1.04 10.77
C ILE A 122 -8.84 -2.01 9.76
N LEU A 123 -7.79 -2.73 10.17
CA LEU A 123 -7.10 -3.67 9.28
C LEU A 123 -7.99 -4.86 8.94
N SER A 124 -8.72 -5.40 9.92
CA SER A 124 -9.60 -6.55 9.74
C SER A 124 -10.79 -6.25 8.84
N SER A 125 -11.45 -5.10 9.02
CA SER A 125 -12.61 -4.69 8.22
C SER A 125 -12.23 -4.49 6.76
N VAL A 126 -11.09 -3.84 6.51
CA VAL A 126 -10.61 -3.60 5.15
C VAL A 126 -10.22 -4.92 4.47
N ARG A 127 -9.56 -5.83 5.18
CA ARG A 127 -9.25 -7.16 4.63
C ARG A 127 -10.52 -7.91 4.22
N GLN A 128 -11.53 -7.96 5.10
CA GLN A 128 -12.80 -8.62 4.83
C GLN A 128 -13.49 -8.06 3.58
N GLU A 129 -13.56 -6.74 3.48
CA GLU A 129 -14.20 -6.06 2.34
C GLU A 129 -13.46 -6.33 1.02
N LEU A 130 -12.12 -6.24 1.03
CA LEU A 130 -11.33 -6.41 -0.19
C LEU A 130 -11.26 -7.86 -0.68
N LEU A 131 -11.36 -8.83 0.23
CA LEU A 131 -11.33 -10.25 -0.09
C LEU A 131 -12.73 -10.84 -0.33
N GLY A 132 -13.79 -10.08 -0.05
CA GLY A 132 -15.16 -10.59 -0.09
C GLY A 132 -15.44 -11.66 0.97
N GLU A 133 -14.71 -11.66 2.09
CA GLU A 133 -14.88 -12.63 3.19
C GLU A 133 -16.11 -12.30 4.08
N GLY A 134 -17.09 -11.58 3.53
CA GLY A 134 -18.28 -11.09 4.23
C GLY A 134 -19.44 -10.82 3.27
N SER A 135 -19.84 -11.82 2.48
CA SER A 135 -21.17 -11.89 1.84
C SER A 135 -21.48 -13.34 1.48
#